data_AF-A0A3L8Q519-F1
#
_entry.id   AF-A0A3L8Q519-F1
#
_cell.length_a   1.000
_cell.length_b   1.000
_cell.length_c   1.000
_cell.angle_alpha   90.00
_cell.angle_beta   90.00
_cell.angle_gamma   90.00
#
_symmetry.space_group_name_H-M   'P 1'
#
loop_
_entity.id
_entity.type
_entity.pdbx_description
1 polymer ?
#
loop_
_entity_poly.entity_id
_entity_poly.type
_entity_poly.pdbx_seq_one_letter_code
_entity_poly.pdbx_strand_id
1 'polypeptide(L)'
;VEAFFLSDRTDQYLEVELCLHGQYLLLLLSSRRKAWKFEVIRMKTKWKAKALLPWSYFPPCTDKFNVFAIHGSGEERKYEALYPVPPHQLQEGQEPD
;
A
#
# COMPACT_ATOMS: atom_id res chain seq x y z
N VAL A 1 6.26 -0.96 -0.74
CA VAL A 1 5.14 -0.75 -1.69
C VAL A 1 3.88 -0.98 -0.92
N GLU A 2 2.97 -0.02 -0.99
CA GLU A 2 1.74 0.01 -0.20
C GLU A 2 0.54 0.01 -1.14
N ALA A 3 -0.43 -0.84 -0.87
CA ALA A 3 -1.68 -0.88 -1.60
C ALA A 3 -2.85 -0.60 -0.66
N PHE A 4 -3.72 0.33 -1.05
CA PHE A 4 -4.87 0.76 -0.28
C PHE A 4 -6.16 0.37 -0.98
N PHE A 5 -7.07 -0.22 -0.23
CA PHE A 5 -8.42 -0.58 -0.65
C PHE A 5 -9.40 0.12 0.26
N LEU A 6 -10.20 1.05 -0.27
CA LEU A 6 -11.08 1.92 0.51
C LEU A 6 -12.55 1.65 0.14
N SER A 7 -13.41 1.74 1.14
CA SER A 7 -14.87 1.79 0.98
C SER A 7 -15.35 3.21 1.20
N ASP A 8 -15.86 3.88 0.16
CA ASP A 8 -16.34 5.27 0.28
C ASP A 8 -17.54 5.42 1.22
N ARG A 9 -18.27 4.33 1.45
CA ARG A 9 -19.50 4.31 2.24
C ARG A 9 -19.24 4.24 3.73
N THR A 10 -18.10 3.66 4.11
CA THR A 10 -17.79 3.32 5.51
C THR A 10 -16.53 3.99 6.02
N ASP A 11 -15.76 4.65 5.14
CA ASP A 11 -14.42 5.19 5.40
C ASP A 11 -13.42 4.16 5.97
N GLN A 12 -13.73 2.87 5.83
CA GLN A 12 -12.84 1.79 6.19
C GLN A 12 -11.91 1.48 5.03
N TYR A 13 -10.64 1.28 5.34
CA TYR A 13 -9.65 0.81 4.38
C TYR A 13 -8.88 -0.42 4.86
N LEU A 14 -8.38 -1.17 3.89
CA LEU A 14 -7.34 -2.18 4.05
C LEU A 14 -6.05 -1.64 3.42
N GLU A 15 -4.97 -1.67 4.20
CA GLU A 15 -3.62 -1.36 3.74
C GLU A 15 -2.77 -2.63 3.70
N VAL A 16 -2.05 -2.79 2.59
CA VAL A 16 -1.17 -3.93 2.33
C VAL A 16 0.21 -3.40 1.98
N GLU A 17 1.13 -3.52 2.92
CA GLU A 17 2.52 -3.09 2.75
C GLU A 17 3.44 -4.29 2.51
N LEU A 18 4.20 -4.21 1.42
CA LEU A 18 5.16 -5.21 0.99
C LEU A 18 6.57 -4.61 0.98
N CYS A 19 7.48 -5.21 1.75
CA CYS A 19 8.87 -4.80 1.83
C CYS A 19 9.83 -5.80 1.19
N LEU A 20 10.84 -5.25 0.52
CA LEU A 20 11.89 -5.98 -0.19
C LEU A 20 12.58 -7.02 0.69
N HIS A 21 12.80 -6.72 1.97
CA HIS A 21 13.52 -7.58 2.92
C HIS A 21 12.74 -8.82 3.39
N GLY A 22 11.55 -9.08 2.83
CA GLY A 22 10.71 -10.23 3.22
C GLY A 22 9.90 -9.96 4.49
N GLN A 23 9.99 -8.75 5.02
CA GLN A 23 9.02 -8.20 5.97
C GLN A 23 7.79 -7.78 5.17
N TYR A 24 6.61 -8.10 5.68
CA TYR A 24 5.34 -7.65 5.13
C TYR A 24 4.46 -7.25 6.30
N LEU A 25 3.77 -6.13 6.16
CA LEU A 25 2.86 -5.61 7.15
C LEU A 25 1.49 -5.49 6.50
N LEU A 26 0.49 -6.17 7.09
CA LEU A 26 -0.91 -5.99 6.72
C LEU A 26 -1.60 -5.24 7.86
N LEU A 27 -1.95 -3.99 7.58
CA LEU A 27 -2.71 -3.14 8.48
C LEU A 27 -4.15 -3.09 7.98
N LEU A 28 -5.03 -3.81 8.68
CA LEU A 28 -6.45 -3.51 8.66
C LEU A 28 -6.71 -2.64 9.90
N LEU A 29 -7.28 -1.44 9.73
CA LEU A 29 -7.38 -0.40 10.75
C LEU A 29 -8.15 -0.76 12.04
N SER A 30 -8.66 -1.98 12.19
CA SER A 30 -9.21 -2.48 13.46
C SER A 30 -8.43 -3.64 14.09
N SER A 31 -7.51 -4.28 13.36
CA SER A 31 -6.71 -5.41 13.86
C SER A 31 -5.55 -5.78 12.92
N ARG A 32 -4.40 -6.14 13.47
CA ARG A 32 -3.30 -6.72 12.68
C ARG A 32 -3.76 -8.07 12.11
N ARG A 33 -3.69 -8.23 10.79
CA ARG A 33 -3.99 -9.50 10.10
C ARG A 33 -2.74 -9.98 9.36
N LYS A 34 -2.67 -11.28 9.04
CA LYS A 34 -1.56 -11.85 8.26
C LYS A 34 -2.09 -12.22 6.88
N ALA A 35 -1.36 -11.89 5.81
CA ALA A 35 -1.65 -12.42 4.48
C ALA A 35 -1.72 -13.94 4.54
N TRP A 36 -2.63 -14.54 3.75
CA TRP A 36 -2.75 -16.00 3.68
C TRP A 36 -1.49 -16.59 3.05
N LYS A 37 -1.08 -16.06 1.89
CA LYS A 37 0.15 -16.46 1.21
C LYS A 37 0.88 -15.23 0.70
N PHE A 38 2.20 -15.28 0.77
CA PHE A 38 3.08 -14.22 0.32
C PHE A 38 4.30 -14.81 -0.37
N GLU A 39 4.60 -14.30 -1.57
CA GLU A 39 5.73 -14.73 -2.39
C GLU A 39 6.51 -13.51 -2.84
N VAL A 40 7.84 -13.54 -2.70
CA VAL A 40 8.74 -12.50 -3.19
C VAL A 40 9.82 -13.13 -4.05
N ILE A 41 9.96 -12.63 -5.28
CA ILE A 41 11.01 -13.00 -6.22
C ILE A 41 11.94 -11.79 -6.33
N ARG A 42 13.17 -11.94 -5.84
CA ARG A 42 14.22 -10.91 -5.97
C ARG A 42 15.07 -11.18 -7.20
N MET A 43 15.39 -10.13 -7.92
CA MET A 43 16.32 -10.07 -9.05
C MET A 43 17.42 -9.05 -8.72
N LYS A 44 18.43 -8.89 -9.60
CA LYS A 44 19.58 -7.98 -9.34
C LYS A 44 19.17 -6.55 -8.97
N THR A 45 18.21 -5.97 -9.69
CA THR A 45 17.79 -4.56 -9.53
C THR A 45 16.28 -4.39 -9.39
N LYS A 46 15.55 -5.50 -9.37
CA LYS A 46 14.09 -5.54 -9.35
C LYS A 46 13.63 -6.60 -8.38
N TRP A 47 12.42 -6.46 -7.90
CA TRP A 47 11.73 -7.50 -7.17
C TRP A 47 10.29 -7.54 -7.63
N LYS A 48 9.69 -8.70 -7.48
CA LYS A 48 8.26 -8.91 -7.70
C LYS A 48 7.70 -9.56 -6.46
N ALA A 49 6.55 -9.10 -6.00
CA ALA A 49 5.82 -9.78 -4.93
C ALA A 49 4.41 -10.11 -5.34
N LYS A 50 3.86 -11.13 -4.69
CA LYS A 50 2.49 -11.58 -4.81
C LYS A 50 1.95 -11.87 -3.42
N ALA A 51 0.82 -11.26 -3.09
CA ALA A 51 0.07 -11.55 -1.87
C ALA A 51 -1.28 -12.17 -2.25
N LEU A 52 -1.68 -13.22 -1.55
CA LEU A 52 -3.06 -13.72 -1.57
C LEU A 52 -3.76 -13.31 -0.28
N LEU A 53 -4.84 -12.58 -0.44
CA LEU A 53 -5.63 -12.00 0.63
C LEU A 53 -7.01 -12.67 0.67
N PRO A 54 -7.49 -13.11 1.84
CA PRO A 54 -8.89 -13.51 1.98
C PRO A 54 -9.82 -12.35 1.61
N TRP A 55 -10.91 -12.65 0.89
CA TRP A 55 -11.92 -11.63 0.57
C TRP A 55 -12.51 -10.97 1.82
N SER A 56 -12.60 -11.72 2.92
CA SER A 56 -13.07 -11.23 4.22
C SER A 56 -12.18 -10.15 4.86
N TYR A 57 -11.01 -9.85 4.30
CA TYR A 57 -10.14 -8.77 4.79
C TYR A 57 -10.52 -7.41 4.20
N PHE A 58 -11.23 -7.41 3.07
CA PHE A 58 -11.65 -6.17 2.43
C PHE A 58 -12.82 -5.57 3.21
N PRO A 59 -12.82 -4.25 3.44
CA PRO A 59 -13.98 -3.56 3.96
C PRO A 59 -15.24 -3.85 3.13
N PRO A 60 -16.42 -3.95 3.76
CA PRO A 60 -17.68 -4.01 3.03
C PRO A 60 -17.79 -2.83 2.05
N CYS A 61 -18.26 -3.11 0.83
CA CYS A 61 -18.40 -2.09 -0.23
C CYS A 61 -17.08 -1.40 -0.61
N THR A 62 -15.94 -2.10 -0.56
CA THR A 62 -14.69 -1.59 -1.13
C THR A 62 -14.89 -1.27 -2.62
N ASP A 63 -14.63 -0.02 -3.00
CA ASP A 63 -14.88 0.51 -4.34
C ASP A 63 -13.75 1.41 -4.87
N LYS A 64 -12.76 1.73 -4.02
CA LYS A 64 -11.61 2.55 -4.36
C LYS A 64 -10.30 1.80 -4.13
N PHE A 65 -9.31 2.09 -4.96
CA PHE A 65 -8.00 1.44 -4.93
C PHE A 65 -6.89 2.39 -5.36
N ASN A 66 -5.75 2.36 -4.66
CA ASN A 66 -4.51 2.97 -5.13
C ASN A 66 -3.27 2.20 -4.62
N VAL A 67 -2.12 2.44 -5.25
CA VAL A 67 -0.84 1.84 -4.88
C VAL A 67 0.25 2.90 -4.86
N PHE A 68 1.10 2.84 -3.86
CA PHE A 68 2.24 3.74 -3.68
C PHE A 68 3.56 2.98 -3.59
N ALA A 69 4.61 3.62 -4.09
CA ALA A 69 5.98 3.16 -3.94
C ALA A 69 6.84 4.30 -3.40
N ILE A 70 7.52 4.01 -2.28
CA ILE A 70 8.51 4.89 -1.66
C ILE A 70 9.86 4.21 -1.79
N HIS A 71 10.83 4.88 -2.40
CA HIS A 71 12.19 4.37 -2.57
C HIS A 71 13.22 5.49 -2.63
N GLY A 72 14.51 5.15 -2.58
CA GLY A 72 15.58 6.14 -2.38
C GLY A 72 15.71 6.59 -0.92
N SER A 73 16.56 7.58 -0.68
CA SER A 73 16.90 8.04 0.67
C SER A 73 17.31 9.52 0.67
N GLY A 74 16.97 10.24 1.74
CA GLY A 74 17.27 11.67 1.84
C GLY A 74 16.58 12.47 0.73
N GLU A 75 17.32 13.37 0.10
CA GLU A 75 16.84 14.21 -1.02
C GLU A 75 16.49 13.39 -2.28
N GLU A 76 17.07 12.20 -2.43
CA GLU A 76 16.80 11.29 -3.56
C GLU A 76 15.59 10.37 -3.30
N ARG A 77 14.84 10.59 -2.22
CA ARG A 77 13.64 9.82 -1.94
C ARG A 77 12.53 10.17 -2.93
N LYS A 78 11.93 9.15 -3.51
CA LYS A 78 10.87 9.23 -4.52
C LYS A 78 9.58 8.65 -3.97
N TYR A 79 8.49 9.32 -4.32
CA TYR A 79 7.12 8.94 -3.99
C TYR A 79 6.37 8.79 -5.30
N GLU A 80 5.89 7.58 -5.56
CA GLU A 80 5.19 7.23 -6.79
C GLU A 80 3.82 6.70 -6.45
N ALA A 81 2.83 7.01 -7.28
CA ALA A 81 1.45 6.55 -7.14
C ALA A 81 0.94 5.96 -8.46
N LEU A 82 0.14 4.90 -8.39
CA LEU A 82 -0.52 4.31 -9.57
C LEU A 82 -1.55 5.27 -10.15
N TYR A 83 -2.41 5.82 -9.29
CA TYR A 83 -3.32 6.91 -9.64
C TYR A 83 -2.80 8.22 -9.03
N PRO A 84 -2.67 9.29 -9.82
CA PRO A 84 -2.16 10.57 -9.34
C PRO A 84 -2.98 11.08 -8.16
N VAL A 85 -2.29 11.57 -7.13
CA VAL A 85 -2.93 12.32 -6.06
C VAL A 85 -3.42 13.65 -6.64
N PRO A 86 -4.71 14.00 -6.53
CA PRO A 86 -5.22 15.24 -7.07
C PRO A 86 -4.47 16.45 -6.47
N PRO A 87 -3.93 17.38 -7.28
CA PRO A 87 -3.10 18.48 -6.76
C PRO A 87 -3.79 19.35 -5.72
N HIS A 88 -5.12 19.51 -5.82
CA HIS A 88 -5.92 20.29 -4.87
C HIS A 88 -6.07 19.65 -3.49
N GLN A 89 -5.65 18.39 -3.32
CA GLN A 89 -5.63 17.67 -2.04
C GLN A 89 -4.26 17.75 -1.35
N LEU A 90 -3.23 18.26 -2.04
CA LEU A 90 -1.90 18.46 -1.50
C LEU A 90 -1.81 19.85 -0.88
N GLN A 91 -1.30 19.95 0.35
CA GLN A 91 -0.99 21.22 0.98
C GLN A 91 0.42 21.68 0.60
N GLU A 92 0.62 23.00 0.51
CA GLU A 92 1.95 23.56 0.25
C GLU A 92 2.89 23.20 1.43
N GLY A 93 4.03 22.59 1.12
CA GLY A 93 4.97 22.10 2.13
C GLY A 93 4.55 20.80 2.83
N GLN A 94 3.50 20.10 2.36
CA GLN A 94 3.13 18.79 2.89
C GLN A 94 4.25 17.78 2.64
N GLU A 95 4.84 17.28 3.72
CA GLU A 95 5.71 16.12 3.69
C GLU A 95 4.87 14.84 3.85
N PRO A 96 5.32 13.71 3.28
CA PRO A 96 4.72 12.41 3.54
C PRO A 96 4.94 11.98 4.99
N ASP A 97 3.95 11.27 5.55
CA ASP A 97 3.94 10.78 6.94
C ASP A 97 5.08 9.81 7.28
#